data_AF-A0A1S3XX90-F1
#
_entry.id   AF-A0A1S3XX90-F1
#
_cell.length_a   1.000
_cell.length_b   1.000
_cell.length_c   1.000
_cell.angle_alpha   90.00
_cell.angle_beta   90.00
_cell.angle_gamma   90.00
#
_symmetry.space_group_name_H-M   'P 1'
#
loop_
_entity.id
_entity.type
_entity.pdbx_description
1 polymer ?
#
loop_
_entity_poly.entity_id
_entity_poly.type
_entity_poly.pdbx_seq_one_letter_code
_entity_poly.pdbx_strand_id
1 'polypeptide(L)'
;MLPPHPNGLQPSLFLASSDNHEPRMNSDQIRESPAESASSWPAIDAAAQLKLENQKAEDGYYEQSVTRGRSSANRISLLDIARERVDIISEQMHLLPNEYLEELKGRLRAMLEGNGSSQQRDEFMVLQRLVQRRSDLTAETLIKAHRVQLEIVVAIKSGIQFFLHQSMNLSQTALIEVFVYKRCRNIACQSQLPAEDCLCEICTNRKGFCSLCMCVICNKFDFEVNTCRWIGCDSCAHWTHTDCAIRDKQVGTGASPVNGLGSAEMQFRCRACNRTSELLGWVNDVFQHCAPMWDKESFLRELTVVSKIFRLSENTRGRQLFWKSEELIEKLKGGVAETTACRSILSFLQGKSCILLSIATAPSRNDA
;
A
#
# COMPACT_ATOMS: atom_id res chain seq x y z
N MET A 1 34.81 13.23 -30.42
CA MET A 1 35.14 14.02 -29.22
C MET A 1 34.03 15.03 -29.01
N LEU A 2 33.25 14.88 -27.95
CA LEU A 2 32.17 15.78 -27.55
C LEU A 2 32.19 15.85 -26.01
N PRO A 3 32.17 17.05 -25.39
CA PRO A 3 31.94 17.21 -23.97
C PRO A 3 30.42 17.25 -23.64
N PRO A 4 30.03 17.01 -22.38
CA PRO A 4 28.64 16.75 -21.99
C PRO A 4 27.89 18.02 -21.56
N HIS A 5 26.57 18.03 -21.73
CA HIS A 5 25.66 18.98 -21.10
C HIS A 5 24.84 18.32 -19.96
N PRO A 6 24.49 19.08 -18.91
CA PRO A 6 23.78 18.59 -17.73
C PRO A 6 22.26 18.75 -17.89
N ASN A 7 21.49 17.73 -17.57
CA ASN A 7 20.05 17.84 -17.28
C ASN A 7 19.81 16.97 -16.03
N GLY A 8 19.26 17.47 -14.92
CA GLY A 8 18.11 18.36 -14.85
C GLY A 8 16.89 17.48 -14.63
N LEU A 9 16.63 17.14 -13.36
CA LEU A 9 15.51 16.34 -12.91
C LEU A 9 14.19 16.94 -13.41
N GLN A 10 13.43 16.18 -14.19
CA GLN A 10 12.04 16.45 -14.52
C GLN A 10 11.16 15.51 -13.68
N PRO A 11 10.31 16.02 -12.78
CA PRO A 11 9.24 15.24 -12.19
C PRO A 11 8.05 15.24 -13.16
N SER A 12 7.98 14.21 -14.00
CA SER A 12 6.77 13.93 -14.78
C SER A 12 5.84 13.08 -13.92
N LEU A 13 4.75 13.70 -13.45
CA LEU A 13 3.37 13.16 -13.35
C LEU A 13 2.54 14.09 -12.43
N PHE A 14 2.27 15.31 -12.91
CA PHE A 14 1.13 16.10 -12.46
C PHE A 14 -0.01 15.85 -13.44
N LEU A 15 -1.12 15.28 -12.97
CA LEU A 15 -2.37 15.21 -13.73
C LEU A 15 -2.96 16.62 -13.81
N ALA A 16 -3.13 17.11 -15.03
CA ALA A 16 -3.71 18.41 -15.34
C ALA A 16 -5.23 18.43 -15.06
N SER A 17 -5.68 19.41 -14.25
CA SER A 17 -7.07 19.86 -14.25
C SER A 17 -7.35 20.68 -15.50
N SER A 18 -8.48 20.43 -16.16
CA SER A 18 -9.05 21.34 -17.15
C SER A 18 -10.34 21.95 -16.59
N ASP A 19 -10.43 23.27 -16.68
CA ASP A 19 -11.49 24.12 -16.13
C ASP A 19 -12.78 24.15 -16.96
N ASN A 20 -13.85 24.43 -16.20
CA ASN A 20 -15.12 25.10 -16.54
C ASN A 20 -16.20 24.37 -17.37
N HIS A 21 -17.25 23.93 -16.66
CA HIS A 21 -18.60 24.48 -16.78
C HIS A 21 -19.43 24.16 -15.51
N GLU A 22 -19.76 25.18 -14.72
CA GLU A 22 -20.78 25.16 -13.64
C GLU A 22 -22.19 25.03 -14.26
N PRO A 23 -23.12 24.31 -13.58
CA PRO A 23 -24.03 25.06 -12.71
C PRO A 23 -24.41 24.35 -11.39
N ARG A 24 -24.14 25.03 -10.27
CA ARG A 24 -24.98 25.23 -9.07
C ARG A 24 -26.11 24.23 -8.79
N MET A 25 -25.97 23.40 -7.74
CA MET A 25 -27.07 22.95 -6.86
C MET A 25 -26.55 22.51 -5.46
N ASN A 26 -26.93 23.31 -4.46
CA ASN A 26 -27.34 23.05 -3.07
C ASN A 26 -26.77 21.90 -2.20
N SER A 27 -26.22 22.32 -1.05
CA SER A 27 -26.26 21.82 0.34
C SER A 27 -26.49 20.34 0.68
N ASP A 28 -25.65 19.89 1.64
CA ASP A 28 -25.84 18.81 2.60
C ASP A 28 -25.79 17.35 2.11
N GLN A 29 -24.62 16.73 2.26
CA GLN A 29 -24.41 15.51 3.05
C GLN A 29 -22.93 15.13 3.07
N ILE A 30 -22.25 15.49 4.16
CA ILE A 30 -20.92 14.97 4.52
C ILE A 30 -21.12 13.49 4.87
N ARG A 31 -20.64 12.59 4.01
CA ARG A 31 -20.54 11.16 4.32
C ARG A 31 -19.06 10.82 4.43
N GLU A 32 -18.60 10.74 5.68
CA GLU A 32 -17.30 10.20 6.05
C GLU A 32 -17.12 8.80 5.46
N SER A 33 -15.98 8.58 4.80
CA SER A 33 -15.56 7.28 4.31
C SER A 33 -14.44 6.77 5.21
N PRO A 34 -14.55 5.59 5.85
CA PRO A 34 -13.45 5.04 6.61
C PRO A 34 -12.43 4.41 5.66
N ALA A 35 -11.23 4.98 5.61
CA ALA A 35 -10.05 4.32 5.08
C ALA A 35 -9.58 3.25 6.09
N GLU A 36 -10.14 2.05 6.02
CA GLU A 36 -9.62 0.89 6.74
C GLU A 36 -9.47 -0.30 5.80
N SER A 37 -8.23 -0.66 5.48
CA SER A 37 -7.85 -2.03 5.12
C SER A 37 -6.33 -2.20 5.22
N ALA A 38 -5.83 -2.15 6.46
CA ALA A 38 -4.51 -2.62 6.83
C ALA A 38 -4.58 -4.10 7.24
N SER A 39 -4.64 -5.04 6.29
CA SER A 39 -4.51 -6.47 6.60
C SER A 39 -3.03 -6.83 6.75
N SER A 40 -2.49 -6.65 7.94
CA SER A 40 -1.20 -7.23 8.35
C SER A 40 -1.38 -8.71 8.64
N TRP A 41 -0.91 -9.59 7.74
CA TRP A 41 -0.74 -11.01 8.03
C TRP A 41 0.72 -11.40 7.75
N PRO A 42 1.38 -12.13 8.67
CA PRO A 42 2.79 -12.47 8.53
C PRO A 42 3.00 -13.54 7.46
N ALA A 43 4.12 -13.45 6.75
CA ALA A 43 4.64 -14.53 5.94
C ALA A 43 5.00 -15.70 6.88
N ILE A 44 4.46 -16.88 6.59
CA ILE A 44 4.79 -18.09 7.35
C ILE A 44 6.13 -18.60 6.85
N ASP A 45 7.07 -18.71 7.78
CA ASP A 45 8.43 -19.22 7.58
C ASP A 45 8.42 -20.73 7.29
N ALA A 46 9.33 -21.16 6.42
CA ALA A 46 9.43 -22.52 5.92
C ALA A 46 10.22 -23.41 6.88
N ALA A 47 9.63 -23.78 8.03
CA ALA A 47 10.23 -24.78 8.92
C ALA A 47 9.23 -25.38 9.92
N ALA A 48 8.39 -26.33 9.49
CA ALA A 48 7.79 -27.34 10.38
C ALA A 48 7.08 -28.45 9.58
N GLN A 49 7.87 -29.31 8.93
CA GLN A 49 7.47 -30.69 8.66
C GLN A 49 8.16 -31.57 9.69
N LEU A 50 7.40 -32.30 10.53
CA LEU A 50 7.54 -33.74 10.83
C LEU A 50 6.78 -34.14 12.13
N LYS A 51 5.99 -35.22 11.98
CA LYS A 51 5.40 -36.15 12.99
C LYS A 51 4.27 -35.59 13.87
N LEU A 52 3.18 -36.31 14.16
CA LEU A 52 3.02 -37.75 14.36
C LEU A 52 1.58 -38.22 14.05
N GLU A 53 1.49 -39.48 13.65
CA GLU A 53 0.32 -40.28 13.25
C GLU A 53 -0.56 -40.75 14.42
N ASN A 54 -1.80 -41.13 14.07
CA ASN A 54 -2.74 -42.07 14.71
C ASN A 54 -3.44 -41.71 16.05
N GLN A 55 -4.77 -41.60 15.95
CA GLN A 55 -5.72 -42.37 16.77
C GLN A 55 -7.10 -42.48 16.09
N LYS A 56 -7.62 -43.70 16.00
CA LYS A 56 -8.98 -44.12 15.63
C LYS A 56 -9.87 -44.20 16.89
N ALA A 57 -11.19 -44.33 16.65
CA ALA A 57 -12.32 -44.50 17.57
C ALA A 57 -12.95 -43.15 17.99
N GLU A 58 -14.26 -42.93 17.98
CA GLU A 58 -15.40 -43.83 17.97
C GLU A 58 -16.69 -43.08 17.58
N ASP A 59 -17.71 -43.86 17.21
CA ASP A 59 -19.01 -43.46 16.70
C ASP A 59 -19.83 -42.53 17.60
N GLY A 60 -20.59 -41.63 16.96
CA GLY A 60 -21.58 -40.77 17.61
C GLY A 60 -22.71 -40.42 16.65
N TYR A 61 -23.68 -41.33 16.54
CA TYR A 61 -24.94 -41.17 15.82
C TYR A 61 -25.78 -40.04 16.43
N TYR A 62 -26.06 -38.99 15.67
CA TYR A 62 -27.24 -38.16 15.86
C TYR A 62 -27.97 -38.01 14.53
N GLU A 63 -29.15 -38.63 14.49
CA GLU A 63 -30.17 -38.52 13.47
C GLU A 63 -30.43 -37.06 13.08
N GLN A 64 -30.13 -36.70 11.84
CA GLN A 64 -30.72 -35.51 11.23
C GLN A 64 -31.84 -35.96 10.29
N SER A 65 -33.05 -35.62 10.73
CA SER A 65 -34.33 -35.90 10.12
C SER A 65 -34.38 -35.51 8.64
N VAL A 66 -34.75 -36.51 7.84
CA VAL A 66 -35.09 -36.40 6.42
C VAL A 66 -36.33 -35.53 6.27
N THR A 67 -36.16 -34.28 5.87
CA THR A 67 -37.13 -33.60 5.00
C THR A 67 -36.56 -33.63 3.59
N ARG A 68 -37.07 -34.58 2.80
CA ARG A 68 -36.72 -34.80 1.40
C ARG A 68 -37.30 -33.66 0.54
N GLY A 69 -36.67 -32.49 0.62
CA GLY A 69 -36.87 -31.37 -0.28
C GLY A 69 -36.02 -31.54 -1.53
N ARG A 70 -36.63 -31.94 -2.65
CA ARG A 70 -35.98 -32.09 -3.94
C ARG A 70 -35.70 -30.69 -4.54
N SER A 71 -34.54 -30.07 -4.27
CA SER A 71 -34.02 -28.86 -5.00
C SER A 71 -32.54 -28.43 -4.71
N SER A 72 -31.67 -29.23 -4.07
CA SER A 72 -30.30 -28.80 -3.71
C SER A 72 -29.18 -29.14 -4.71
N ALA A 73 -29.47 -29.84 -5.80
CA ALA A 73 -28.45 -30.44 -6.68
C ALA A 73 -27.81 -29.48 -7.72
N ASN A 74 -28.21 -28.19 -7.76
CA ASN A 74 -27.82 -27.25 -8.83
C ASN A 74 -27.18 -25.94 -8.33
N ARG A 75 -26.70 -25.88 -7.07
CA ARG A 75 -26.13 -24.65 -6.50
C ARG A 75 -24.60 -24.72 -6.48
N ILE A 76 -23.95 -23.84 -7.24
CA ILE A 76 -22.50 -23.66 -7.24
C ILE A 76 -22.07 -22.91 -5.96
N SER A 77 -21.07 -23.40 -5.26
CA SER A 77 -20.45 -22.73 -4.12
C SER A 77 -19.13 -22.00 -4.48
N LEU A 78 -18.62 -21.17 -3.57
CA LEU A 78 -17.28 -20.57 -3.73
C LEU A 78 -16.17 -21.63 -3.78
N LEU A 79 -16.38 -22.75 -3.09
CA LEU A 79 -15.45 -23.89 -3.09
C LEU A 79 -15.41 -24.55 -4.47
N ASP A 80 -16.56 -24.74 -5.11
CA ASP A 80 -16.66 -25.28 -6.47
C ASP A 80 -15.95 -24.36 -7.47
N ILE A 81 -16.18 -23.05 -7.37
CA ILE A 81 -15.49 -22.05 -8.22
C ILE A 81 -13.97 -22.12 -8.06
N ALA A 82 -13.48 -22.28 -6.82
CA ALA A 82 -12.06 -22.36 -6.54
C ALA A 82 -11.42 -23.67 -7.03
N ARG A 83 -12.17 -24.77 -7.00
CA ARG A 83 -11.66 -26.14 -7.22
C ARG A 83 -11.86 -26.65 -8.65
N GLU A 84 -13.04 -26.46 -9.22
CA GLU A 84 -13.46 -27.12 -10.45
C GLU A 84 -13.02 -26.37 -11.72
N ARG A 85 -12.99 -27.09 -12.85
CA ARG A 85 -12.53 -26.55 -14.12
C ARG A 85 -13.34 -25.32 -14.55
N VAL A 86 -12.67 -24.42 -15.28
CA VAL A 86 -13.25 -23.14 -15.70
C VAL A 86 -14.51 -23.33 -16.54
N ASP A 87 -14.46 -24.25 -17.51
CA ASP A 87 -15.56 -24.55 -18.44
C ASP A 87 -16.82 -25.06 -17.72
N ILE A 88 -16.66 -26.03 -16.81
CA ILE A 88 -17.77 -26.60 -16.03
C ILE A 88 -18.51 -25.52 -15.24
N ILE A 89 -17.77 -24.71 -14.49
CA ILE A 89 -18.36 -23.64 -13.67
C ILE A 89 -18.95 -22.53 -14.55
N SER A 90 -18.29 -22.21 -15.67
CA SER A 90 -18.80 -21.22 -16.62
C SER A 90 -20.18 -21.63 -17.16
N GLU A 91 -20.33 -22.86 -17.66
CA GLU A 91 -21.60 -23.40 -18.16
C GLU A 91 -22.69 -23.36 -17.10
N GLN A 92 -22.39 -23.80 -15.89
CA GLN A 92 -23.35 -23.78 -14.79
C GLN A 92 -23.75 -22.35 -14.40
N MET A 93 -22.81 -21.39 -14.38
CA MET A 93 -23.12 -19.99 -14.06
C MET A 93 -24.05 -19.31 -15.06
N HIS A 94 -23.98 -19.66 -16.35
CA HIS A 94 -24.89 -19.13 -17.36
C HIS A 94 -26.35 -19.55 -17.13
N LEU A 95 -26.60 -20.61 -16.35
CA LEU A 95 -27.94 -21.09 -16.01
C LEU A 95 -28.48 -20.49 -14.70
N LEU A 96 -27.66 -19.72 -13.97
CA LEU A 96 -28.01 -19.16 -12.67
C LEU A 96 -28.51 -17.71 -12.79
N PRO A 97 -29.50 -17.30 -11.97
CA PRO A 97 -29.93 -15.90 -11.91
C PRO A 97 -28.81 -14.97 -11.43
N ASN A 98 -28.80 -13.73 -11.92
CA ASN A 98 -27.80 -12.72 -11.54
C ASN A 98 -27.82 -12.43 -10.04
N GLU A 99 -28.98 -12.49 -9.39
CA GLU A 99 -29.14 -12.29 -7.96
C GLU A 99 -28.32 -13.31 -7.16
N TYR A 100 -28.27 -14.56 -7.64
CA TYR A 100 -27.47 -15.61 -7.01
C TYR A 100 -25.98 -15.38 -7.22
N LEU A 101 -25.57 -14.90 -8.39
CA LEU A 101 -24.18 -14.55 -8.67
C LEU A 101 -23.70 -13.39 -7.80
N GLU A 102 -24.55 -12.39 -7.56
CA GLU A 102 -24.27 -11.30 -6.63
C GLU A 102 -24.27 -11.77 -5.17
N GLU A 103 -25.08 -12.76 -4.78
CA GLU A 103 -24.99 -13.43 -3.49
C GLU A 103 -23.62 -14.08 -3.30
N LEU A 104 -23.11 -14.81 -4.31
CA LEU A 104 -21.78 -15.42 -4.26
C LEU A 104 -20.68 -14.37 -4.04
N LYS A 105 -20.73 -13.25 -4.76
CA LYS A 105 -19.83 -12.11 -4.58
C LYS A 105 -19.97 -11.50 -3.19
N GLY A 106 -21.19 -11.36 -2.68
CA GLY A 106 -21.49 -10.89 -1.32
C GLY A 106 -20.84 -11.76 -0.24
N ARG A 107 -20.97 -13.08 -0.35
CA ARG A 107 -20.34 -14.02 0.60
C ARG A 107 -18.81 -13.89 0.60
N LEU A 108 -18.20 -13.79 -0.58
CA LEU A 108 -16.74 -13.63 -0.67
C LEU A 108 -16.28 -12.26 -0.14
N ARG A 109 -17.05 -11.19 -0.35
CA ARG A 109 -16.77 -9.88 0.26
C ARG A 109 -16.74 -9.99 1.78
N ALA A 110 -17.75 -10.61 2.39
CA ALA A 110 -17.82 -10.81 3.83
C ALA A 110 -16.62 -11.61 4.38
N MET A 111 -16.12 -12.61 3.65
CA MET A 111 -14.90 -13.35 4.05
C MET A 111 -13.63 -12.49 4.01
N LEU A 112 -13.56 -11.55 3.07
CA LEU A 112 -12.43 -10.66 2.88
C LEU A 112 -12.45 -9.45 3.81
N GLU A 113 -13.53 -9.22 4.56
CA GLU A 113 -13.64 -8.12 5.51
C GLU A 113 -12.65 -8.30 6.66
N GLY A 114 -11.91 -7.22 6.99
CA GLY A 114 -10.84 -7.25 7.99
C GLY A 114 -11.31 -7.61 9.41
N ASN A 115 -12.60 -7.54 9.68
CA ASN A 115 -13.25 -7.86 10.95
C ASN A 115 -13.98 -9.22 10.96
N GLY A 116 -13.86 -10.03 9.89
CA GLY A 116 -14.52 -11.33 9.78
C GLY A 116 -14.11 -12.31 10.89
N SER A 117 -14.97 -13.30 11.15
CA SER A 117 -14.72 -14.34 12.16
C SER A 117 -13.47 -15.16 11.82
N SER A 118 -12.86 -15.81 12.82
CA SER A 118 -11.72 -16.72 12.59
C SER A 118 -12.06 -17.79 11.54
N GLN A 119 -13.28 -18.33 11.61
CA GLN A 119 -13.79 -19.30 10.64
C GLN A 119 -13.82 -18.75 9.21
N GLN A 120 -14.33 -17.53 8.99
CA GLN A 120 -14.37 -16.93 7.65
C GLN A 120 -12.96 -16.72 7.06
N ARG A 121 -12.00 -16.35 7.92
CA ARG A 121 -10.59 -16.20 7.51
C ARG A 121 -9.98 -17.54 7.11
N ASP A 122 -10.26 -18.60 7.87
CA ASP A 122 -9.79 -19.95 7.57
C ASP A 122 -10.40 -20.47 6.26
N GLU A 123 -11.71 -20.27 6.06
CA GLU A 123 -12.41 -20.60 4.82
C GLU A 123 -11.81 -19.87 3.61
N PHE A 124 -11.54 -18.56 3.74
CA PHE A 124 -10.89 -17.80 2.68
C PHE A 124 -9.48 -18.33 2.36
N MET A 125 -8.69 -18.67 3.37
CA MET A 125 -7.36 -19.25 3.16
C MET A 125 -7.42 -20.58 2.41
N VAL A 126 -8.46 -21.39 2.63
CA VAL A 126 -8.71 -22.63 1.87
C VAL A 126 -8.99 -22.30 0.39
N LEU A 127 -9.90 -21.36 0.12
CA LEU A 127 -10.23 -20.93 -1.25
C LEU A 127 -8.98 -20.41 -1.99
N GLN A 128 -8.22 -19.54 -1.33
CA GLN A 128 -7.01 -18.95 -1.91
C GLN A 128 -5.96 -20.02 -2.22
N ARG A 129 -5.76 -20.99 -1.32
CA ARG A 129 -4.84 -22.11 -1.54
C ARG A 129 -5.27 -23.00 -2.72
N LEU A 130 -6.56 -23.26 -2.89
CA LEU A 130 -7.09 -24.03 -4.01
C LEU A 130 -6.81 -23.32 -5.34
N VAL A 131 -7.18 -22.04 -5.44
CA VAL A 131 -6.94 -21.24 -6.66
C VAL A 131 -5.44 -21.14 -6.99
N GLN A 132 -4.57 -20.97 -5.99
CA GLN A 132 -3.12 -20.88 -6.21
C GLN A 132 -2.47 -22.17 -6.72
N ARG A 133 -3.04 -23.34 -6.36
CA ARG A 133 -2.51 -24.66 -6.77
C ARG A 133 -2.95 -25.09 -8.16
N ARG A 134 -3.91 -24.38 -8.76
CA ARG A 134 -4.46 -24.71 -10.07
C ARG A 134 -3.55 -24.24 -11.20
N SER A 135 -2.88 -25.19 -11.84
CA SER A 135 -2.05 -24.97 -13.04
C SER A 135 -2.88 -24.76 -14.30
N ASP A 136 -4.14 -25.19 -14.31
CA ASP A 136 -5.05 -25.06 -15.45
C ASP A 136 -5.63 -23.65 -15.60
N LEU A 137 -5.43 -22.76 -14.64
CA LEU A 137 -5.85 -21.34 -14.71
C LEU A 137 -4.82 -20.51 -15.48
N THR A 138 -4.88 -20.59 -16.81
CA THR A 138 -4.04 -19.84 -17.76
C THR A 138 -4.87 -18.76 -18.47
N ALA A 139 -4.23 -17.87 -19.24
CA ALA A 139 -4.97 -16.86 -20.01
C ALA A 139 -5.95 -17.50 -21.01
N GLU A 140 -5.54 -18.61 -21.64
CA GLU A 140 -6.30 -19.36 -22.65
C GLU A 140 -7.51 -20.08 -22.06
N THR A 141 -7.45 -20.50 -20.79
CA THR A 141 -8.60 -21.13 -20.12
C THR A 141 -9.53 -20.08 -19.53
N LEU A 142 -8.99 -19.01 -18.94
CA LEU A 142 -9.77 -17.94 -18.30
C LEU A 142 -10.57 -17.09 -19.29
N ILE A 143 -10.18 -17.02 -20.57
CA ILE A 143 -10.99 -16.35 -21.59
C ILE A 143 -12.39 -17.00 -21.77
N LYS A 144 -12.54 -18.27 -21.38
CA LYS A 144 -13.80 -19.02 -21.43
C LYS A 144 -14.62 -18.89 -20.13
N ALA A 145 -14.07 -18.23 -19.12
CA ALA A 145 -14.74 -18.08 -17.83
C ALA A 145 -15.96 -17.18 -17.94
N HIS A 146 -17.00 -17.49 -17.16
CA HIS A 146 -18.08 -16.55 -16.93
C HIS A 146 -17.53 -15.27 -16.27
N ARG A 147 -18.08 -14.09 -16.59
CA ARG A 147 -17.54 -12.80 -16.11
C ARG A 147 -17.44 -12.73 -14.58
N VAL A 148 -18.47 -13.20 -13.87
CA VAL A 148 -18.49 -13.25 -12.38
C VAL A 148 -17.54 -14.31 -11.83
N GLN A 149 -17.39 -15.45 -12.51
CA GLN A 149 -16.41 -16.47 -12.11
C GLN A 149 -14.99 -15.88 -12.11
N LEU A 150 -14.65 -15.11 -13.15
CA LEU A 150 -13.36 -14.46 -13.26
C LEU A 150 -13.15 -13.40 -12.16
N GLU A 151 -14.16 -12.57 -11.86
CA GLU A 151 -14.11 -11.63 -10.72
C GLU A 151 -13.79 -12.34 -9.41
N ILE A 152 -14.53 -13.42 -9.12
CA ILE A 152 -14.39 -14.22 -7.91
C ILE A 152 -12.98 -14.82 -7.82
N VAL A 153 -12.51 -15.44 -8.90
CA VAL A 153 -11.19 -16.09 -8.93
C VAL A 153 -10.05 -15.07 -8.84
N VAL A 154 -10.19 -13.89 -9.45
CA VAL A 154 -9.24 -12.77 -9.31
C VAL A 154 -9.25 -12.22 -7.87
N ALA A 155 -10.42 -12.03 -7.27
CA ALA A 155 -10.56 -11.56 -5.89
C ALA A 155 -9.95 -12.55 -4.89
N ILE A 156 -10.20 -13.85 -5.06
CA ILE A 156 -9.61 -14.92 -4.23
C ILE A 156 -8.07 -14.89 -4.34
N LYS A 157 -7.54 -14.86 -5.56
CA LYS A 157 -6.08 -14.89 -5.77
C LYS A 157 -5.39 -13.64 -5.24
N SER A 158 -5.98 -12.47 -5.46
CA SER A 158 -5.38 -11.18 -5.09
C SER A 158 -5.62 -10.78 -3.64
N GLY A 159 -6.68 -11.30 -3.01
CA GLY A 159 -7.17 -10.87 -1.70
C GLY A 159 -7.82 -9.48 -1.72
N ILE A 160 -8.30 -9.01 -2.87
CA ILE A 160 -8.82 -7.65 -3.05
C ILE A 160 -10.33 -7.68 -3.30
N GLN A 161 -11.09 -7.07 -2.39
CA GLN A 161 -12.57 -7.02 -2.46
C GLN A 161 -13.10 -6.21 -3.64
N PHE A 162 -12.37 -5.17 -4.07
CA PHE A 162 -12.87 -4.26 -5.10
C PHE A 162 -13.19 -4.95 -6.43
N PHE A 163 -12.53 -6.08 -6.74
CA PHE A 163 -12.88 -6.90 -7.91
C PHE A 163 -14.30 -7.47 -7.88
N LEU A 164 -14.96 -7.45 -6.71
CA LEU A 164 -16.33 -7.90 -6.51
C LEU A 164 -17.33 -6.73 -6.45
N HIS A 165 -16.86 -5.48 -6.53
CA HIS A 165 -17.72 -4.31 -6.41
C HIS A 165 -18.50 -4.05 -7.72
N GLN A 166 -19.72 -3.55 -7.61
CA GLN A 166 -20.59 -3.31 -8.77
C GLN A 166 -20.08 -2.21 -9.71
N SER A 167 -19.33 -1.23 -9.19
CA SER A 167 -18.70 -0.18 -9.99
C SER A 167 -17.41 -0.62 -10.70
N MET A 168 -16.99 -1.87 -10.55
CA MET A 168 -15.77 -2.37 -11.19
C MET A 168 -15.99 -2.52 -12.69
N ASN A 169 -15.21 -1.78 -13.47
CA ASN A 169 -15.40 -1.61 -14.91
C ASN A 169 -14.22 -2.15 -15.74
N LEU A 170 -13.38 -3.03 -15.19
CA LEU A 170 -12.30 -3.66 -15.94
C LEU A 170 -12.85 -4.60 -17.02
N SER A 171 -12.17 -4.65 -18.16
CA SER A 171 -12.45 -5.62 -19.21
C SER A 171 -12.09 -7.05 -18.77
N GLN A 172 -12.68 -8.05 -19.43
CA GLN A 172 -12.32 -9.45 -19.17
C GLN A 172 -10.81 -9.69 -19.40
N THR A 173 -10.25 -9.11 -20.46
CA THR A 173 -8.81 -9.15 -20.73
C THR A 173 -7.98 -8.56 -19.60
N ALA A 174 -8.35 -7.40 -19.06
CA ALA A 174 -7.63 -6.78 -17.96
C ALA A 174 -7.67 -7.64 -16.68
N LEU A 175 -8.81 -8.27 -16.38
CA LEU A 175 -8.92 -9.20 -15.25
C LEU A 175 -8.04 -10.45 -15.43
N ILE A 176 -7.98 -11.00 -16.65
CA ILE A 176 -7.08 -12.11 -16.99
C ILE A 176 -5.63 -11.67 -16.78
N GLU A 177 -5.23 -10.52 -17.32
CA GLU A 177 -3.87 -9.98 -17.17
C GLU A 177 -3.50 -9.75 -15.69
N VAL A 178 -4.43 -9.26 -14.87
CA VAL A 178 -4.22 -9.16 -13.42
C VAL A 178 -4.03 -10.56 -12.82
N PHE A 179 -4.87 -11.53 -13.18
CA PHE A 179 -4.76 -12.90 -12.69
C PHE A 179 -3.40 -13.53 -13.03
N VAL A 180 -2.93 -13.37 -14.26
CA VAL A 180 -1.66 -13.95 -14.73
C VAL A 180 -0.45 -13.06 -14.46
N TYR A 181 -0.60 -12.01 -13.65
CA TYR A 181 0.47 -11.11 -13.21
C TYR A 181 1.13 -10.29 -14.34
N LYS A 182 0.38 -9.99 -15.40
CA LYS A 182 0.78 -9.11 -16.51
C LYS A 182 0.27 -7.67 -16.35
N ARG A 183 -0.69 -7.45 -15.45
CA ARG A 183 -1.20 -6.11 -15.11
C ARG A 183 -1.21 -5.90 -13.60
N CYS A 184 -0.93 -4.66 -13.19
CA CYS A 184 -1.00 -4.26 -11.80
C CYS A 184 -2.39 -4.49 -11.22
N ARG A 185 -2.45 -5.14 -10.05
CA ARG A 185 -3.69 -5.41 -9.31
C ARG A 185 -4.26 -4.17 -8.59
N ASN A 186 -3.52 -3.07 -8.53
CA ASN A 186 -4.06 -1.79 -8.08
C ASN A 186 -4.85 -1.16 -9.23
N ILE A 187 -6.16 -1.03 -9.04
CA ILE A 187 -7.12 -0.60 -10.06
C ILE A 187 -6.98 0.89 -10.40
N ALA A 188 -6.35 1.69 -9.54
CA ALA A 188 -5.96 3.06 -9.90
C ALA A 188 -4.72 3.09 -10.81
N CYS A 189 -3.83 2.10 -10.68
CA CYS A 189 -2.54 2.06 -11.39
C CYS A 189 -2.64 1.36 -12.75
N GLN A 190 -3.21 0.15 -12.79
CA GLN A 190 -3.44 -0.69 -13.98
C GLN A 190 -2.25 -0.84 -14.95
N SER A 191 -1.02 -0.52 -14.54
CA SER A 191 0.13 -0.58 -15.43
C SER A 191 0.42 -2.00 -15.89
N GLN A 192 0.92 -2.14 -17.12
CA GLN A 192 1.50 -3.39 -17.59
C GLN A 192 2.73 -3.74 -16.74
N LEU A 193 2.98 -5.03 -16.55
CA LEU A 193 4.06 -5.53 -15.69
C LEU A 193 5.11 -6.32 -16.50
N PRO A 194 6.41 -6.05 -16.32
CA PRO A 194 7.00 -5.03 -15.43
C PRO A 194 6.62 -3.59 -15.81
N ALA A 195 6.41 -2.73 -14.81
CA ALA A 195 6.08 -1.33 -15.07
C ALA A 195 7.30 -0.56 -15.58
N GLU A 196 7.07 0.37 -16.51
CA GLU A 196 8.11 1.15 -17.20
C GLU A 196 9.22 0.30 -17.85
N ASP A 197 8.87 -0.93 -18.26
CA ASP A 197 9.82 -1.90 -18.82
C ASP A 197 11.06 -2.12 -17.94
N CYS A 198 10.89 -1.99 -16.62
CA CYS A 198 11.99 -2.13 -15.67
C CYS A 198 12.59 -3.54 -15.69
N LEU A 199 13.90 -3.63 -15.96
CA LEU A 199 14.64 -4.89 -16.11
C LEU A 199 15.35 -5.36 -14.83
N CYS A 200 15.05 -4.78 -13.68
CA CYS A 200 15.72 -5.18 -12.43
C CYS A 200 15.22 -6.56 -11.95
N GLU A 201 16.06 -7.27 -11.19
CA GLU A 201 15.77 -8.63 -10.71
C GLU A 201 14.43 -8.71 -9.94
N ILE A 202 14.11 -7.69 -9.14
CA ILE A 202 12.84 -7.65 -8.40
C ILE A 202 11.65 -7.58 -9.37
N CYS A 203 11.68 -6.65 -10.32
CA CYS A 203 10.60 -6.43 -11.28
C CYS A 203 10.41 -7.62 -12.23
N THR A 204 11.49 -8.28 -12.66
CA THR A 204 11.42 -9.40 -13.61
C THR A 204 11.00 -10.71 -12.93
N ASN A 205 11.43 -10.95 -11.69
CA ASN A 205 11.24 -12.25 -11.03
C ASN A 205 10.06 -12.27 -10.06
N ARG A 206 9.62 -11.11 -9.54
CA ARG A 206 8.53 -11.05 -8.57
C ARG A 206 7.18 -10.86 -9.27
N LYS A 207 6.47 -11.98 -9.44
CA LYS A 207 5.14 -12.02 -10.06
C LYS A 207 4.18 -10.98 -9.45
N GLY A 208 3.66 -10.11 -10.30
CA GLY A 208 2.61 -9.14 -9.94
C GLY A 208 3.12 -7.91 -9.20
N PHE A 209 4.44 -7.77 -9.00
CA PHE A 209 5.04 -6.59 -8.41
C PHE A 209 5.00 -5.41 -9.40
N CYS A 210 4.51 -4.26 -8.93
CA CYS A 210 4.49 -3.01 -9.68
C CYS A 210 5.42 -1.99 -9.00
N SER A 211 6.51 -1.60 -9.66
CA SER A 211 7.47 -0.61 -9.13
C SER A 211 6.84 0.77 -8.91
N LEU A 212 5.73 1.08 -9.58
CA LEU A 212 5.07 2.39 -9.51
C LEU A 212 4.20 2.59 -8.27
N CYS A 213 3.67 1.52 -7.68
CA CYS A 213 2.72 1.67 -6.58
C CYS A 213 2.89 0.65 -5.44
N MET A 214 3.81 -0.32 -5.55
CA MET A 214 3.98 -1.35 -4.52
C MET A 214 5.30 -1.20 -3.79
N CYS A 215 5.25 -1.44 -2.49
CA CYS A 215 6.43 -1.46 -1.63
C CYS A 215 7.32 -2.66 -1.98
N VAL A 216 8.60 -2.40 -2.25
CA VAL A 216 9.61 -3.45 -2.55
C VAL A 216 9.81 -4.47 -1.42
N ILE A 217 9.40 -4.17 -0.19
CA ILE A 217 9.50 -5.11 0.93
C ILE A 217 8.25 -5.99 1.03
N CYS A 218 7.07 -5.38 1.15
CA CYS A 218 5.85 -6.12 1.47
C CYS A 218 4.92 -6.42 0.28
N ASN A 219 5.20 -5.91 -0.92
CA ASN A 219 4.38 -6.06 -2.14
C ASN A 219 2.95 -5.53 -2.02
N LYS A 220 2.70 -4.70 -1.02
CA LYS A 220 1.42 -4.01 -0.82
C LYS A 220 1.53 -2.62 -1.40
N PHE A 221 0.37 -2.11 -1.80
CA PHE A 221 0.13 -0.73 -2.18
C PHE A 221 -0.91 -0.17 -1.22
N ASP A 222 -0.95 1.14 -1.09
CA ASP A 222 -2.05 1.88 -0.50
C ASP A 222 -2.42 3.03 -1.46
N PHE A 223 -3.27 3.93 -1.01
CA PHE A 223 -3.70 5.11 -1.77
C PHE A 223 -3.11 6.40 -1.18
N GLU A 224 -2.11 6.28 -0.31
CA GLU A 224 -1.46 7.42 0.30
C GLU A 224 -0.55 8.08 -0.76
N VAL A 225 -0.76 9.36 -0.97
CA VAL A 225 0.04 10.20 -1.88
C VAL A 225 0.48 11.44 -1.13
N ASN A 226 1.52 12.12 -1.61
CA ASN A 226 2.00 13.37 -1.01
C ASN A 226 2.32 13.20 0.50
N THR A 227 3.07 12.14 0.84
CA THR A 227 3.29 11.69 2.22
C THR A 227 4.75 11.28 2.43
N CYS A 228 5.24 11.40 3.67
CA CYS A 228 6.50 10.81 4.12
C CYS A 228 6.39 9.32 4.46
N ARG A 229 5.23 8.69 4.25
CA ARG A 229 5.01 7.25 4.50
C ARG A 229 5.59 6.34 3.42
N TRP A 230 6.06 6.91 2.32
CA TRP A 230 6.66 6.19 1.20
C TRP A 230 8.00 6.80 0.81
N ILE A 231 9.08 6.04 0.93
CA ILE A 231 10.43 6.46 0.54
C ILE A 231 10.72 5.97 -0.88
N GLY A 232 11.02 6.90 -1.78
CA GLY A 232 11.49 6.62 -3.14
C GLY A 232 13.02 6.55 -3.19
N CYS A 233 13.55 5.66 -4.02
CA CYS A 233 15.00 5.63 -4.30
C CYS A 233 15.35 6.55 -5.47
N ASP A 234 16.25 7.50 -5.25
CA ASP A 234 16.67 8.48 -6.28
C ASP A 234 17.34 7.83 -7.49
N SER A 235 17.88 6.61 -7.31
CA SER A 235 18.65 5.95 -8.36
C SER A 235 17.86 4.94 -9.20
N CYS A 236 16.73 4.44 -8.72
CA CYS A 236 15.96 3.44 -9.46
C CYS A 236 14.44 3.62 -9.38
N ALA A 237 13.97 4.71 -8.77
CA ALA A 237 12.56 5.08 -8.63
C ALA A 237 11.66 4.00 -7.99
N HIS A 238 12.23 3.02 -7.28
CA HIS A 238 11.46 2.04 -6.52
C HIS A 238 11.02 2.63 -5.18
N TRP A 239 9.81 2.28 -4.76
CA TRP A 239 9.17 2.81 -3.57
C TRP A 239 9.12 1.78 -2.44
N THR A 240 9.21 2.27 -1.20
CA THR A 240 9.15 1.46 0.02
C THR A 240 8.32 2.17 1.07
N HIS A 241 7.36 1.48 1.70
CA HIS A 241 6.73 2.03 2.90
C HIS A 241 7.80 2.34 3.95
N THR A 242 7.74 3.53 4.55
CA THR A 242 8.68 3.99 5.58
C THR A 242 8.75 3.02 6.76
N ASP A 243 7.60 2.55 7.26
CA ASP A 243 7.56 1.57 8.34
C ASP A 243 8.16 0.19 7.94
N CYS A 244 8.10 -0.18 6.66
CA CYS A 244 8.78 -1.38 6.17
C CYS A 244 10.29 -1.17 6.11
N ALA A 245 10.75 -0.03 5.59
CA ALA A 245 12.17 0.31 5.50
C ALA A 245 12.82 0.38 6.89
N ILE A 246 12.15 0.98 7.88
CA ILE A 246 12.64 1.04 9.27
C ILE A 246 12.75 -0.38 9.87
N ARG A 247 11.70 -1.19 9.73
CA ARG A 247 11.67 -2.56 10.28
C ARG A 247 12.75 -3.47 9.67
N ASP A 248 13.00 -3.30 8.38
CA ASP A 248 14.04 -4.04 7.64
C ASP A 248 15.43 -3.41 7.78
N LYS A 249 15.61 -2.41 8.66
CA LYS A 249 16.88 -1.72 8.92
C LYS A 249 17.50 -1.08 7.66
N GLN A 250 16.67 -0.66 6.72
CA GLN A 250 17.08 0.06 5.51
C GLN A 250 17.22 1.57 5.76
N VAL A 251 16.67 2.07 6.87
CA VAL A 251 16.84 3.46 7.31
C VAL A 251 17.86 3.51 8.44
N GLY A 252 18.88 4.34 8.32
CA GLY A 252 19.87 4.52 9.36
C GLY A 252 20.94 5.55 9.00
N THR A 253 21.81 5.85 9.97
CA THR A 253 22.94 6.74 9.75
C THR A 253 24.02 6.03 8.92
N GLY A 254 24.48 6.66 7.84
CA GLY A 254 25.56 6.19 6.99
C GLY A 254 26.59 7.29 6.71
N ALA A 255 27.77 6.91 6.22
CA ALA A 255 28.78 7.88 5.81
C ALA A 255 28.33 8.64 4.56
N SER A 256 28.44 9.96 4.55
CA SER A 256 28.20 10.78 3.37
C SER A 256 29.38 10.69 2.39
N PRO A 257 29.15 10.43 1.08
CA PRO A 257 30.20 10.47 0.07
C PRO A 257 30.57 11.90 -0.37
N VAL A 258 29.73 12.90 -0.05
CA VAL A 258 29.83 14.27 -0.62
C VAL A 258 30.77 15.18 0.17
N ASN A 259 31.02 14.88 1.45
CA ASN A 259 31.87 15.70 2.29
C ASN A 259 33.04 14.83 2.79
N GLY A 260 34.26 15.11 2.30
CA GLY A 260 35.52 14.46 2.69
C GLY A 260 35.89 14.55 4.18
N LEU A 261 34.95 14.97 5.02
CA LEU A 261 34.98 14.98 6.47
C LEU A 261 33.77 14.20 7.03
N GLY A 262 33.55 12.96 6.58
CA GLY A 262 32.82 11.88 7.28
C GLY A 262 31.55 12.27 8.04
N SER A 263 30.76 13.23 7.55
CA SER A 263 29.53 13.61 8.24
C SER A 263 28.55 12.47 8.05
N ALA A 264 28.11 11.90 9.16
CA ALA A 264 27.10 10.87 9.16
C ALA A 264 25.78 11.51 8.67
N GLU A 265 25.06 10.86 7.77
CA GLU A 265 23.78 11.33 7.23
C GLU A 265 22.72 10.25 7.39
N MET A 266 21.47 10.65 7.61
CA MET A 266 20.36 9.71 7.61
C MET A 266 20.10 9.28 6.17
N GLN A 267 20.22 7.98 5.92
CA GLN A 267 20.12 7.40 4.59
C GLN A 267 19.10 6.27 4.56
N PHE A 268 18.51 6.10 3.39
CA PHE A 268 17.70 4.94 3.03
C PHE A 268 18.49 4.07 2.04
N ARG A 269 18.69 2.80 2.35
CA ARG A 269 19.31 1.81 1.46
C ARG A 269 18.22 1.04 0.72
N CYS A 270 18.11 1.26 -0.59
CA CYS A 270 17.09 0.64 -1.41
C CYS A 270 17.29 -0.88 -1.56
N ARG A 271 16.26 -1.68 -1.26
CA ARG A 271 16.28 -3.15 -1.45
C ARG A 271 16.52 -3.60 -2.90
N ALA A 272 16.12 -2.78 -3.87
CA ALA A 272 16.14 -3.13 -5.28
C ALA A 272 17.50 -2.93 -5.94
N CYS A 273 18.19 -1.83 -5.64
CA CYS A 273 19.48 -1.50 -6.27
C CYS A 273 20.64 -1.40 -5.28
N ASN A 274 20.40 -1.58 -3.98
CA ASN A 274 21.37 -1.46 -2.88
C ASN A 274 22.08 -0.10 -2.77
N ARG A 275 21.70 0.90 -3.57
CA ARG A 275 22.17 2.27 -3.45
C ARG A 275 21.45 2.99 -2.31
N THR A 276 22.12 4.02 -1.78
CA THR A 276 21.60 4.86 -0.70
C THR A 276 21.00 6.15 -1.25
N SER A 277 19.93 6.61 -0.62
CA SER A 277 19.28 7.91 -0.82
C SER A 277 19.33 8.69 0.48
N GLU A 278 19.56 10.00 0.41
CA GLU A 278 19.64 10.88 1.58
C GLU A 278 18.22 11.28 2.02
N LEU A 279 17.92 11.19 3.33
CA LEU A 279 16.55 11.30 3.83
C LEU A 279 16.13 12.72 4.24
N LEU A 280 17.07 13.58 4.63
CA LEU A 280 16.77 14.95 5.04
C LEU A 280 16.30 15.81 3.88
N GLY A 281 17.00 15.75 2.75
CA GLY A 281 16.65 16.38 1.49
C GLY A 281 15.33 15.84 0.97
N TRP A 282 15.16 14.53 0.99
CA TRP A 282 13.89 13.91 0.63
C TRP A 282 12.71 14.41 1.50
N VAL A 283 12.85 14.43 2.83
CA VAL A 283 11.80 15.00 3.72
C VAL A 283 11.58 16.48 3.44
N ASN A 284 12.65 17.26 3.20
CA ASN A 284 12.53 18.66 2.84
C ASN A 284 11.69 18.85 1.58
N ASP A 285 11.94 18.06 0.54
CA ASP A 285 11.22 18.18 -0.74
C ASP A 285 9.74 17.80 -0.57
N VAL A 286 9.44 16.73 0.18
CA VAL A 286 8.04 16.37 0.48
C VAL A 286 7.33 17.48 1.24
N PHE A 287 7.95 18.02 2.30
CA PHE A 287 7.32 19.09 3.09
C PHE A 287 7.13 20.36 2.27
N GLN A 288 8.10 20.76 1.46
CA GLN A 288 7.99 21.97 0.63
C GLN A 288 6.82 21.91 -0.36
N HIS A 289 6.59 20.74 -0.98
CA HIS A 289 5.55 20.60 -1.99
C HIS A 289 4.18 20.21 -1.43
N CYS A 290 4.15 19.43 -0.35
CA CYS A 290 2.93 18.77 0.13
C CYS A 290 2.35 19.41 1.39
N ALA A 291 3.21 19.86 2.32
CA ALA A 291 2.76 20.34 3.63
C ALA A 291 1.81 21.54 3.61
N PRO A 292 1.85 22.46 2.63
CA PRO A 292 0.86 23.54 2.52
C PRO A 292 -0.59 23.07 2.30
N MET A 293 -0.77 21.86 1.78
CA MET A 293 -2.09 21.29 1.44
C MET A 293 -2.61 20.31 2.49
N TRP A 294 -1.81 19.97 3.51
CA TRP A 294 -2.21 19.05 4.55
C TRP A 294 -3.13 19.73 5.57
N ASP A 295 -4.21 19.03 5.93
CA ASP A 295 -4.97 19.35 7.12
C ASP A 295 -4.18 19.02 8.40
N LYS A 296 -4.71 19.45 9.55
CA LYS A 296 -4.08 19.24 10.85
C LYS A 296 -3.77 17.78 11.14
N GLU A 297 -4.67 16.86 10.77
CA GLU A 297 -4.50 15.44 11.06
C GLU A 297 -3.40 14.81 10.20
N SER A 298 -3.39 15.10 8.90
CA SER A 298 -2.35 14.68 7.97
C SER A 298 -1.00 15.23 8.42
N PHE A 299 -0.94 16.52 8.77
CA PHE A 299 0.30 17.13 9.24
C PHE A 299 0.86 16.44 10.49
N LEU A 300 0.00 16.11 11.47
CA LEU A 300 0.38 15.33 12.65
C LEU A 300 0.92 13.94 12.30
N ARG A 301 0.26 13.24 11.37
CA ARG A 301 0.70 11.92 10.90
C ARG A 301 2.07 12.00 10.24
N GLU A 302 2.29 12.99 9.37
CA GLU A 302 3.55 13.14 8.65
C GLU A 302 4.71 13.54 9.56
N LEU A 303 4.50 14.47 10.50
CA LEU A 303 5.50 14.76 11.52
C LEU A 303 5.86 13.52 12.35
N THR A 304 4.87 12.70 12.70
CA THR A 304 5.10 11.45 13.44
C THR A 304 6.00 10.49 12.65
N VAL A 305 5.81 10.42 11.33
CA VAL A 305 6.66 9.61 10.45
C VAL A 305 8.08 10.17 10.39
N VAL A 306 8.24 11.49 10.24
CA VAL A 306 9.56 12.15 10.29
C VAL A 306 10.25 11.87 11.63
N SER A 307 9.54 11.99 12.76
CA SER A 307 10.09 11.64 14.07
C SER A 307 10.57 10.18 14.14
N LYS A 308 9.86 9.23 13.52
CA LYS A 308 10.31 7.83 13.45
C LYS A 308 11.60 7.68 12.63
N ILE A 309 11.68 8.34 11.47
CA ILE A 309 12.85 8.28 10.58
C ILE A 309 14.10 8.78 11.32
N PHE A 310 14.02 9.96 11.94
CA PHE A 310 15.18 10.65 12.50
C PHE A 310 15.47 10.34 13.97
N ARG A 311 14.67 9.48 14.63
CA ARG A 311 14.83 9.12 16.05
C ARG A 311 16.24 8.68 16.43
N LEU A 312 16.89 7.92 15.55
CA LEU A 312 18.22 7.36 15.76
C LEU A 312 19.31 8.08 14.95
N SER A 313 19.02 9.30 14.48
CA SER A 313 20.00 10.09 13.75
C SER A 313 21.19 10.42 14.62
N GLU A 314 22.41 10.16 14.15
CA GLU A 314 23.62 10.49 14.89
C GLU A 314 24.12 11.90 14.56
N ASN A 315 23.68 12.46 13.43
CA ASN A 315 24.09 13.79 13.00
C ASN A 315 23.25 14.91 13.64
N THR A 316 23.87 16.08 13.78
CA THR A 316 23.24 17.22 14.47
C THR A 316 21.96 17.67 13.78
N ARG A 317 21.95 17.76 12.45
CA ARG A 317 20.80 18.28 11.69
C ARG A 317 19.59 17.35 11.74
N GLY A 318 19.79 16.04 11.62
CA GLY A 318 18.72 15.05 11.74
C GLY A 318 18.17 14.97 13.15
N ARG A 319 19.01 15.07 14.19
CA ARG A 319 18.53 15.16 15.58
C ARG A 319 17.70 16.42 15.82
N GLN A 320 18.15 17.57 15.30
CA GLN A 320 17.37 18.81 15.34
C GLN A 320 16.01 18.67 14.65
N LEU A 321 15.95 17.99 13.50
CA LEU A 321 14.68 17.71 12.82
C LEU A 321 13.77 16.83 13.68
N PHE A 322 14.31 15.78 14.30
CA PHE A 322 13.57 14.93 15.24
C PHE A 322 12.93 15.77 16.37
N TRP A 323 13.72 16.57 17.09
CA TRP A 323 13.18 17.40 18.18
C TRP A 323 12.20 18.45 17.68
N LYS A 324 12.44 19.03 16.49
CA LYS A 324 11.53 20.00 15.89
C LYS A 324 10.17 19.36 15.56
N SER A 325 10.17 18.13 15.06
CA SER A 325 8.93 17.39 14.80
C SER A 325 8.17 17.10 16.08
N GLU A 326 8.83 16.61 17.14
CA GLU A 326 8.18 16.35 18.43
C GLU A 326 7.59 17.64 19.06
N GLU A 327 8.33 18.76 18.99
CA GLU A 327 7.85 20.07 19.45
C GLU A 327 6.56 20.48 18.72
N LEU A 328 6.53 20.32 17.39
CA LEU A 328 5.38 20.70 16.57
C LEU A 328 4.18 19.76 16.76
N ILE A 329 4.42 18.46 16.97
CA ILE A 329 3.36 17.50 17.31
C ILE A 329 2.64 17.95 18.59
N GLU A 330 3.38 18.29 19.65
CA GLU A 330 2.78 18.73 20.91
C GLU A 330 2.07 20.08 20.77
N LYS A 331 2.63 21.02 20.00
CA LYS A 331 1.96 22.30 19.69
C LYS A 331 0.65 22.13 18.94
N LEU A 332 0.61 21.24 17.94
CA LEU A 332 -0.61 20.95 17.17
C LEU A 332 -1.68 20.30 18.05
N LYS A 333 -1.30 19.35 18.91
CA LYS A 333 -2.20 18.77 19.92
C LYS A 333 -2.71 19.84 20.89
N GLY A 334 -1.85 20.79 21.28
CA GLY A 334 -2.17 21.95 22.11
C GLY A 334 -2.98 23.06 21.42
N GLY A 335 -3.41 22.88 20.17
CA GLY A 335 -4.32 23.80 19.47
C GLY A 335 -3.66 24.84 18.58
N VAL A 336 -2.34 24.79 18.37
CA VAL A 336 -1.68 25.64 17.36
C VAL A 336 -2.21 25.31 15.96
N ALA A 337 -2.43 26.34 15.14
CA ALA A 337 -2.87 26.18 13.76
C ALA A 337 -1.80 25.51 12.88
N GLU A 338 -2.22 24.60 12.02
CA GLU A 338 -1.38 23.84 11.08
C GLU A 338 -0.58 24.76 10.15
N THR A 339 -1.14 25.89 9.72
CA THR A 339 -0.42 26.90 8.92
C THR A 339 0.79 27.50 9.64
N THR A 340 0.72 27.62 10.98
CA THR A 340 1.83 28.13 11.79
C THR A 340 2.90 27.06 12.00
N ALA A 341 2.48 25.82 12.25
CA ALA A 341 3.41 24.68 12.31
C ALA A 341 4.12 24.45 10.97
N CYS A 342 3.38 24.54 9.85
CA CYS A 342 3.88 24.44 8.48
C CYS A 342 4.96 25.49 8.19
N ARG A 343 4.70 26.77 8.46
CA ARG A 343 5.73 27.81 8.32
C ARG A 343 6.95 27.55 9.20
N SER A 344 6.75 27.07 10.42
CA SER A 344 7.85 26.80 11.36
C SER A 344 8.77 25.69 10.87
N ILE A 345 8.23 24.56 10.40
CA ILE A 345 9.04 23.44 9.91
C ILE A 345 9.70 23.79 8.56
N LEU A 346 9.01 24.48 7.66
CA LEU A 346 9.58 24.89 6.38
C LEU A 346 10.75 25.87 6.56
N SER A 347 10.63 26.83 7.49
CA SER A 347 11.75 27.73 7.82
C SER A 347 12.95 26.97 8.37
N PHE A 348 12.71 25.96 9.23
CA PHE A 348 13.75 25.10 9.77
C PHE A 348 14.48 24.33 8.66
N LEU A 349 13.71 23.69 7.75
CA LEU A 349 14.26 22.88 6.67
C LEU A 349 15.07 23.71 5.64
N GLN A 350 14.62 24.94 5.36
CA GLN A 350 15.32 25.91 4.50
C GLN A 350 16.62 26.48 5.11
N GLY A 351 16.98 26.12 6.35
CA GLY A 351 18.19 26.63 7.00
C GLY A 351 18.07 28.07 7.50
N LYS A 352 16.87 28.66 7.46
CA LYS A 352 16.58 29.92 8.17
C LYS A 352 16.33 29.55 9.63
N SER A 353 17.43 29.39 10.36
CA SER A 353 17.41 29.37 11.82
C SER A 353 16.61 30.58 12.30
N CYS A 354 15.49 30.35 12.98
CA CYS A 354 14.96 31.32 13.91
C CYS A 354 15.99 31.49 15.04
N ILE A 355 17.04 32.29 14.79
CA ILE A 355 17.84 32.92 15.84
C ILE A 355 16.97 34.05 16.42
N LEU A 356 15.89 33.68 17.10
CA LEU A 356 15.11 34.59 17.94
C LEU A 356 14.54 33.80 19.11
N LEU A 357 15.40 33.52 20.09
CA LEU A 357 15.19 33.87 21.50
C LEU A 357 16.33 33.29 22.33
N SER A 358 17.36 34.10 22.60
CA SER A 358 18.10 34.10 23.89
C SER A 358 19.30 35.06 23.87
N ILE A 359 19.10 36.33 23.54
CA ILE A 359 19.97 37.41 24.06
C ILE A 359 19.12 38.66 24.25
N ALA A 360 18.76 38.97 25.49
CA ALA A 360 18.63 40.34 26.00
C ALA A 360 18.13 40.32 27.46
N THR A 361 19.06 40.20 28.40
CA THR A 361 19.00 40.95 29.68
C THR A 361 20.39 40.94 30.34
N ALA A 362 21.17 41.97 30.07
CA ALA A 362 22.14 42.49 31.03
C ALA A 362 22.05 44.02 30.97
N PRO A 363 21.87 44.75 32.10
CA PRO A 363 21.67 46.18 32.06
C PRO A 363 22.98 46.93 31.80
N SER A 364 22.81 48.06 31.14
CA SER A 364 23.73 49.18 30.96
C SER A 364 24.61 49.49 32.17
N ARG A 365 25.91 49.62 31.93
CA ARG A 365 26.76 50.57 32.68
C ARG A 365 26.95 51.79 31.80
N ASN A 366 26.34 52.90 32.23
CA ASN A 366 26.72 54.24 31.78
C ASN A 366 27.96 54.70 32.54
N ASP A 367 28.71 55.56 31.85
CA ASP A 367 29.96 56.17 32.22
C ASP A 367 29.94 56.97 33.52
N ALA A 368 31.06 56.88 34.24
CA ALA A 368 31.69 57.98 34.97
C ALA A 368 33.21 57.76 34.92
#